data_AF-A0A843HLS6-F1
#
_entry.id   AF-A0A843HLS6-F1
#
_cell.length_a   1.000
_cell.length_b   1.000
_cell.length_c   1.000
_cell.angle_alpha   90.00
_cell.angle_beta   90.00
_cell.angle_gamma   90.00
#
_symmetry.space_group_name_H-M   'P 1'
#
loop_
_entity.id
_entity.type
_entity.pdbx_description
1 polymer ?
#
loop_
_entity_poly.entity_id
_entity_poly.type
_entity_poly.pdbx_seq_one_letter_code
_entity_poly.pdbx_strand_id
1 'polypeptide(L)'
;MGEDFNLQEYLADGAEIIVKDAIRATFRNPKESLFLAKFAKHTRKATAIRESYSKEGQHIPIFLIASITSSCNLHCTGCYSRANDACNDNEPLDQLSGDEWEDIFTQAKDLGISFIVLAGGEPMI
;
A
#
# COMPACT_ATOMS: atom_id res chain seq x y z
N MET A 1 31.26 -8.84 28.29
CA MET A 1 29.99 -8.17 28.63
C MET A 1 29.61 -7.35 27.42
N GLY A 2 28.80 -7.92 26.54
CA GLY A 2 28.28 -7.19 25.38
C GLY A 2 27.33 -6.11 25.90
N GLU A 3 27.46 -4.90 25.36
CA GLU A 3 26.54 -3.80 25.64
C GLU A 3 25.10 -4.28 25.41
N ASP A 4 24.22 -3.92 26.33
CA ASP A 4 22.81 -4.26 26.28
C ASP A 4 22.19 -3.47 25.11
N PHE A 5 22.09 -4.11 23.94
CA PHE A 5 21.55 -3.47 22.73
C PHE A 5 20.06 -3.18 22.94
N ASN A 6 19.73 -1.91 23.12
CA ASN A 6 18.36 -1.45 23.24
C ASN A 6 17.72 -1.30 21.85
N LEU A 7 17.06 -2.36 21.39
CA LEU A 7 16.39 -2.40 20.10
C LEU A 7 15.34 -1.28 19.96
N GLN A 8 14.61 -0.96 21.03
CA GLN A 8 13.55 0.04 21.01
C GLN A 8 14.12 1.44 20.75
N GLU A 9 15.22 1.78 21.40
CA GLU A 9 15.94 3.04 21.20
C GLU A 9 16.52 3.12 19.77
N TYR A 10 17.17 2.05 19.30
CA TYR A 10 17.70 1.98 17.94
C TYR A 10 16.62 2.19 16.87
N LEU A 11 15.45 1.56 17.02
CA LEU A 11 14.34 1.72 16.08
C LEU A 11 13.74 3.13 16.14
N ALA A 12 13.63 3.71 17.33
CA ALA A 12 13.13 5.08 17.50
C ALA A 12 14.06 6.11 16.83
N ASP A 13 15.37 5.98 17.07
CA ASP A 13 16.38 6.84 16.44
C ASP A 13 16.38 6.69 14.92
N GLY A 14 16.26 5.46 14.42
CA GLY A 14 16.13 5.19 13.00
C GLY A 14 14.91 5.87 12.38
N ALA A 15 13.76 5.83 13.06
CA ALA A 15 12.55 6.51 12.61
C ALA A 15 12.73 8.03 12.58
N GLU A 16 13.35 8.62 13.61
CA GLU A 16 13.62 10.05 13.66
C GLU A 16 14.54 10.50 12.50
N ILE A 17 15.59 9.73 12.23
CA ILE A 17 16.51 9.99 11.10
C ILE A 17 15.76 9.96 9.77
N ILE A 18 14.93 8.93 9.55
CA ILE A 18 14.12 8.81 8.32
C ILE A 18 13.21 10.02 8.15
N VAL A 19 12.52 10.45 9.21
CA VAL A 19 11.63 11.62 9.17
C VAL A 19 12.41 12.90 8.89
N LYS A 20 13.54 13.10 9.56
CA LYS A 20 14.41 14.27 9.37
C LYS A 20 14.95 14.36 7.95
N ASP A 21 15.40 13.25 7.40
CA ASP A 21 15.92 13.20 6.03
C ASP A 21 14.81 13.39 5.00
N ALA A 22 13.61 12.82 5.22
CA ALA A 22 12.46 13.06 4.36
C ALA A 22 12.06 14.55 4.35
N ILE A 23 12.00 15.19 5.51
CA ILE A 23 11.71 16.63 5.64
C ILE A 23 12.79 17.45 4.91
N ARG A 24 14.07 17.14 5.15
CA ARG A 24 15.20 17.86 4.55
C ARG A 24 15.22 17.73 3.03
N ALA A 25 14.99 16.52 2.50
CA ALA A 25 14.91 16.28 1.06
C ALA A 25 13.77 17.09 0.44
N THR A 26 12.58 17.01 1.07
CA THR A 26 11.38 17.75 0.65
C THR A 26 11.64 19.25 0.53
N PHE A 27 12.19 19.89 1.56
CA PHE A 27 12.40 21.34 1.56
C PHE A 27 13.49 21.81 0.60
N ARG A 28 14.45 20.94 0.24
CA ARG A 28 15.54 21.29 -0.68
C ARG A 28 15.18 21.06 -2.15
N ASN A 29 14.12 20.32 -2.44
CA ASN A 29 13.67 20.05 -3.79
C ASN A 29 12.24 20.59 -4.03
N PRO A 30 12.08 21.67 -4.82
CA PRO A 30 10.77 22.25 -5.08
C PRO A 30 9.80 21.30 -5.81
N LYS A 31 10.31 20.35 -6.60
CA LYS A 31 9.47 19.34 -7.26
C LYS A 31 8.90 18.34 -6.27
N GLU A 32 9.70 17.86 -5.32
CA GLU A 32 9.26 16.96 -4.24
C GLU A 32 8.30 17.67 -3.29
N SER A 33 8.61 18.91 -2.90
CA SER A 33 7.70 19.77 -2.13
C SER A 33 6.33 19.91 -2.81
N LEU A 34 6.32 20.19 -4.13
CA LEU A 34 5.08 20.29 -4.89
C LEU A 34 4.33 18.95 -4.95
N PHE A 35 5.05 17.84 -5.15
CA PHE A 35 4.46 16.50 -5.12
C PHE A 35 3.78 16.21 -3.78
N LEU A 36 4.48 16.44 -2.67
CA LEU A 36 3.94 16.21 -1.33
C LEU A 36 2.79 17.16 -0.98
N ALA A 37 2.83 18.41 -1.42
CA ALA A 37 1.71 19.34 -1.25
C ALA A 37 0.46 18.86 -2.01
N LYS A 38 0.62 18.39 -3.27
CA LYS A 38 -0.46 17.78 -4.04
C LYS A 38 -0.98 16.52 -3.34
N PHE A 39 -0.08 15.63 -2.93
CA PHE A 39 -0.41 14.41 -2.22
C PHE A 39 -1.21 14.70 -0.94
N ALA A 40 -0.75 15.63 -0.10
CA ALA A 40 -1.47 16.05 1.10
C ALA A 40 -2.87 16.58 0.80
N LYS A 41 -3.03 17.35 -0.30
CA LYS A 41 -4.35 17.81 -0.77
C LYS A 41 -5.25 16.64 -1.17
N HIS A 42 -4.72 15.66 -1.91
CA HIS A 42 -5.46 14.46 -2.30
C HIS A 42 -5.89 13.62 -1.09
N THR A 43 -4.97 13.38 -0.14
CA THR A 43 -5.27 12.63 1.08
C THR A 43 -6.33 13.31 1.95
N ARG A 44 -6.30 14.66 2.07
CA ARG A 44 -7.36 15.41 2.77
C ARG A 44 -8.72 15.22 2.11
N LYS A 45 -8.79 15.30 0.77
CA LYS A 45 -10.03 15.06 0.03
C LYS A 45 -10.53 13.62 0.25
N ALA A 46 -9.65 12.64 0.15
CA ALA A 46 -9.96 11.23 0.36
C ALA A 46 -10.47 10.95 1.78
N THR A 47 -9.85 11.54 2.80
CA THR A 47 -10.34 11.46 4.19
C THR A 47 -11.75 12.03 4.33
N ALA A 48 -12.04 13.20 3.74
CA ALA A 48 -13.38 13.79 3.81
C ALA A 48 -14.46 12.89 3.17
N ILE A 49 -14.12 12.20 2.06
CA ILE A 49 -15.02 11.21 1.43
C ILE A 49 -15.25 10.02 2.39
N ARG A 50 -14.20 9.45 2.96
CA ARG A 50 -14.36 8.34 3.92
C ARG A 50 -15.13 8.75 5.18
N GLU A 51 -14.98 9.99 5.63
CA GLU A 51 -15.75 10.54 6.75
C GLU A 51 -17.25 10.67 6.42
N SER A 52 -17.64 10.98 5.17
CA SER A 52 -19.05 11.00 4.80
C SER A 52 -19.65 9.58 4.82
N TYR A 53 -18.95 8.59 4.25
CA TYR A 53 -19.37 7.19 4.33
C TYR A 53 -19.48 6.69 5.78
N SER A 54 -18.52 7.08 6.64
CA SER A 54 -18.53 6.70 8.06
C SER A 54 -19.77 7.21 8.80
N LYS A 55 -20.27 8.41 8.46
CA LYS A 55 -21.51 8.97 9.01
C LYS A 55 -22.75 8.17 8.58
N GLU A 56 -22.67 7.49 7.45
CA GLU A 56 -23.70 6.57 6.93
C GLU A 56 -23.53 5.13 7.45
N GLY A 57 -22.57 4.91 8.36
CA GLY A 57 -22.27 3.60 8.95
C GLY A 57 -21.38 2.71 8.07
N GLN A 58 -20.77 3.25 7.02
CA GLN A 58 -19.88 2.53 6.12
C GLN A 58 -18.42 2.93 6.35
N HIS A 59 -17.59 1.98 6.79
CA HIS A 59 -16.18 2.23 7.06
C HIS A 59 -15.30 1.81 5.88
N ILE A 60 -14.93 2.79 5.06
CA ILE A 60 -14.06 2.57 3.90
C ILE A 60 -12.58 2.54 4.35
N PRO A 61 -11.78 1.53 3.94
CA PRO A 61 -10.37 1.46 4.29
C PRO A 61 -9.53 2.53 3.58
N ILE A 62 -8.33 2.77 4.10
CA ILE A 62 -7.40 3.73 3.48
C ILE A 62 -6.56 3.12 2.35
N PHE A 63 -6.48 1.79 2.32
CA PHE A 63 -5.70 1.03 1.36
C PHE A 63 -6.49 -0.13 0.76
N LEU A 64 -6.09 -0.56 -0.42
CA LEU A 64 -6.56 -1.74 -1.13
C LEU A 64 -5.34 -2.61 -1.47
N ILE A 65 -5.44 -3.93 -1.30
CA ILE A 65 -4.45 -4.87 -1.83
C ILE A 65 -5.01 -5.40 -3.14
N ALA A 66 -4.28 -5.20 -4.24
CA ALA A 66 -4.63 -5.66 -5.57
C ALA A 66 -3.73 -6.85 -5.92
N SER A 67 -4.25 -8.07 -5.76
CA SER A 67 -3.54 -9.30 -6.16
C SER A 67 -3.66 -9.48 -7.67
N ILE A 68 -2.59 -9.19 -8.41
CA ILE A 68 -2.59 -9.12 -9.88
C ILE A 68 -2.25 -10.44 -10.58
N THR A 69 -1.86 -11.47 -9.83
CA THR A 69 -1.67 -12.82 -10.35
C THR A 69 -1.87 -13.85 -9.24
N SER A 70 -2.54 -14.95 -9.59
CA SER A 70 -2.67 -16.13 -8.74
C SER A 70 -1.61 -17.19 -9.01
N SER A 71 -0.76 -17.02 -10.03
CA SER A 71 0.31 -17.99 -10.31
C SER A 71 1.53 -17.68 -9.45
N CYS A 72 2.11 -18.71 -8.85
CA CYS A 72 3.36 -18.62 -8.11
C CYS A 72 4.11 -19.94 -8.16
N ASN A 73 5.38 -19.91 -8.55
CA ASN A 73 6.24 -21.10 -8.60
C ASN A 73 6.93 -21.41 -7.26
N LEU A 74 6.68 -20.62 -6.21
CA LEU A 74 7.25 -20.78 -4.88
C LEU A 74 6.25 -21.33 -3.87
N HIS A 75 6.78 -22.03 -2.86
CA HIS A 75 6.01 -22.70 -1.80
C HIS A 75 6.44 -22.20 -0.42
N CYS A 76 6.42 -20.89 -0.23
CA CYS A 76 6.85 -20.26 1.03
C CYS A 76 6.00 -20.75 2.21
N THR A 77 6.65 -21.21 3.28
CA THR A 77 5.99 -21.79 4.48
C THR A 77 4.95 -20.85 5.11
N GLY A 78 5.14 -19.54 4.99
CA GLY A 78 4.22 -18.51 5.52
C GLY A 78 3.29 -17.88 4.49
N CYS A 79 3.08 -18.47 3.31
CA CYS A 79 2.27 -17.87 2.25
C CYS A 79 0.77 -17.95 2.58
N TYR A 80 0.17 -16.85 3.04
CA TYR A 80 -1.27 -16.79 3.29
C TYR A 80 -2.09 -17.02 2.02
N SER A 81 -1.61 -16.55 0.86
CA SER A 81 -2.34 -16.64 -0.41
C SER A 81 -2.48 -18.09 -0.87
N ARG A 82 -1.41 -18.88 -0.76
CA ARG A 82 -1.44 -20.32 -1.05
C ARG A 82 -2.25 -21.10 -0.02
N ALA A 83 -2.18 -20.72 1.27
CA ALA A 83 -2.98 -21.35 2.32
C ALA A 83 -4.50 -21.13 2.15
N ASN A 84 -4.89 -20.07 1.43
CA ASN A 84 -6.29 -19.75 1.13
C ASN A 84 -6.69 -20.11 -0.32
N ASP A 85 -5.90 -20.95 -1.01
CA ASP A 85 -6.12 -21.37 -2.41
C ASP A 85 -6.21 -20.21 -3.44
N ALA A 86 -5.81 -18.99 -3.05
CA ALA A 86 -5.79 -17.81 -3.91
C ALA A 86 -4.52 -17.73 -4.78
N CYS A 87 -3.57 -18.65 -4.56
CA CYS A 87 -2.31 -18.72 -5.25
C CYS A 87 -1.84 -20.17 -5.43
N ASN A 88 -1.41 -20.55 -6.63
CA ASN A 88 -1.00 -21.91 -6.97
C ASN A 88 -0.01 -21.95 -8.16
N ASP A 89 0.44 -23.16 -8.52
CA ASP A 89 1.48 -23.37 -9.54
C ASP A 89 0.94 -23.38 -10.98
N ASN A 90 -0.38 -23.22 -11.17
CA ASN A 90 -0.99 -23.23 -12.50
C ASN A 90 -0.96 -21.84 -13.14
N GLU A 91 -1.30 -21.81 -14.43
CA GLU A 91 -1.55 -20.56 -15.14
C GLU A 91 -2.65 -19.75 -14.45
N PRO A 92 -2.53 -18.41 -14.39
CA PRO A 92 -3.56 -17.56 -13.83
C PRO A 92 -4.91 -17.78 -14.53
N LEU A 93 -5.94 -18.12 -13.75
CA LEU A 93 -7.32 -18.19 -14.23
C LEU A 93 -8.04 -16.90 -13.86
N ASP A 94 -8.98 -16.49 -14.71
CA ASP A 94 -9.90 -15.36 -14.48
C ASP A 94 -9.20 -14.06 -14.03
N GLN A 95 -8.04 -13.77 -14.63
CA GLN A 95 -7.35 -12.50 -14.38
C GLN A 95 -8.15 -11.33 -14.94
N LEU A 96 -8.20 -10.27 -14.16
CA LEU A 96 -8.78 -9.00 -14.61
C LEU A 96 -7.93 -8.43 -15.75
N SER A 97 -8.64 -7.97 -16.78
CA SER A 97 -8.06 -7.17 -17.85
C SER A 97 -7.57 -5.81 -17.33
N GLY A 98 -6.77 -5.11 -18.14
CA GLY A 98 -6.31 -3.76 -17.81
C GLY A 98 -7.45 -2.77 -17.59
N ASP A 99 -8.52 -2.89 -18.40
CA ASP A 99 -9.71 -2.03 -18.30
C ASP A 99 -10.49 -2.29 -17.00
N GLU A 100 -10.61 -3.57 -16.59
CA GLU A 100 -11.24 -3.92 -15.30
C GLU A 100 -10.42 -3.41 -14.11
N TRP A 101 -9.09 -3.48 -14.18
CA TRP A 101 -8.24 -2.88 -13.16
C TRP A 101 -8.37 -1.36 -13.11
N GLU A 102 -8.43 -0.68 -14.26
CA GLU A 102 -8.64 0.77 -14.33
C GLU A 102 -9.98 1.16 -13.68
N ASP A 103 -11.04 0.39 -13.94
CA ASP A 103 -12.34 0.60 -13.33
C ASP A 103 -12.29 0.41 -11.80
N ILE A 104 -11.70 -0.68 -11.30
CA ILE A 104 -11.53 -0.92 -9.86
C ILE A 104 -10.74 0.21 -9.19
N PHE A 105 -9.65 0.68 -9.81
CA PHE A 105 -8.83 1.75 -9.24
C PHE A 105 -9.57 3.10 -9.28
N THR A 106 -10.42 3.31 -10.27
CA THR A 106 -11.31 4.47 -10.33
C THR A 106 -12.34 4.44 -9.21
N GLN A 107 -13.00 3.30 -9.00
CA GLN A 107 -13.93 3.10 -7.88
C GLN A 107 -13.24 3.30 -6.52
N ALA A 108 -12.05 2.73 -6.34
CA ALA A 108 -11.25 2.89 -5.13
C ALA A 108 -10.94 4.36 -4.83
N LYS A 109 -10.50 5.11 -5.84
CA LYS A 109 -10.26 6.56 -5.75
C LYS A 109 -11.53 7.32 -5.36
N ASP A 110 -12.67 6.98 -5.95
CA ASP A 110 -13.95 7.65 -5.69
C ASP A 110 -14.52 7.35 -4.29
N LEU A 111 -14.18 6.19 -3.72
CA LEU A 111 -14.43 5.84 -2.32
C LEU A 111 -13.46 6.50 -1.33
N GLY A 112 -12.39 7.15 -1.81
CA GLY A 112 -11.38 7.77 -0.96
C GLY A 112 -10.30 6.80 -0.45
N ILE A 113 -10.08 5.68 -1.14
CA ILE A 113 -8.91 4.83 -0.91
C ILE A 113 -7.68 5.58 -1.45
N SER A 114 -6.62 5.67 -0.64
CA SER A 114 -5.45 6.52 -0.93
C SER A 114 -4.20 5.73 -1.35
N PHE A 115 -4.17 4.43 -1.05
CA PHE A 115 -3.04 3.56 -1.32
C PHE A 115 -3.52 2.25 -1.94
N ILE A 116 -2.85 1.81 -2.99
CA ILE A 116 -3.10 0.51 -3.60
C ILE A 116 -1.77 -0.24 -3.56
N VAL A 117 -1.77 -1.38 -2.89
CA VAL A 117 -0.62 -2.28 -2.80
C VAL A 117 -0.80 -3.33 -3.89
N LEU A 118 0.02 -3.26 -4.93
CA LEU A 118 0.09 -4.33 -5.91
C LEU A 118 0.80 -5.53 -5.28
N ALA A 119 0.12 -6.66 -5.24
CA ALA A 119 0.59 -7.92 -4.70
C ALA A 119 0.36 -9.04 -5.71
N GLY A 120 0.96 -10.21 -5.50
CA GLY A 120 0.81 -11.34 -6.40
C GLY A 120 1.79 -12.45 -6.08
N GLY A 121 1.68 -13.56 -6.80
CA GLY A 121 2.70 -14.60 -6.81
C GLY A 121 3.96 -14.22 -7.60
N GLU A 122 4.95 -15.10 -7.55
CA GLU A 122 6.22 -14.97 -8.26
C GLU A 122 6.33 -16.04 -9.37
N PRO A 123 6.67 -15.68 -10.61
CA PRO A 123 6.88 -14.31 -11.11
C PRO A 123 5.55 -13.52 -11.16
N MET A 124 5.66 -12.20 -11.04
CA MET A 124 4.49 -11.31 -11.00
C MET A 124 3.78 -11.16 -12.36
N ILE A 125 4.42 -11.65 -13.43
CA ILE A 125 4.00 -11.67 -14.84
C ILE A 125 4.54 -12.94 -15.48
#